data_AF-A0A1I2QMJ5-F1
#
_entry.id   AF-A0A1I2QMJ5-F1
#
_cell.length_a   1.000
_cell.length_b   1.000
_cell.length_c   1.000
_cell.angle_alpha   90.00
_cell.angle_beta   90.00
_cell.angle_gamma   90.00
#
_symmetry.space_group_name_H-M   'P 1'
#
loop_
_entity.id
_entity.type
_entity.pdbx_description
1 polymer ?
#
loop_
_entity_poly.entity_id
_entity_poly.type
_entity_poly.pdbx_seq_one_letter_code
_entity_poly.pdbx_strand_id
1 'polypeptide(L)'
;MIDIIQALQQRNPTLGPYVLVLRADSRARDAADPTRLTPEAEAWIAEKTPGAKFSQETVLLAPYPGGMPAERQVAVMAFADARHLAAFATHWTADPEPENEASEVAEGADPEALS
;
A
#
# COMPACT_ATOMS: atom_id res chain seq x y z
N MET A 1 -9.13 7.65 21.06
CA MET A 1 -8.79 7.55 19.62
C MET A 1 -8.74 6.08 19.29
N ILE A 2 -9.66 5.59 18.47
CA ILE A 2 -9.63 4.21 18.03
C ILE A 2 -8.76 4.17 16.77
N ASP A 3 -7.82 3.23 16.72
CA ASP A 3 -7.05 2.96 15.51
C ASP A 3 -8.03 2.53 14.40
N ILE A 4 -7.82 2.98 13.16
CA ILE A 4 -8.64 2.58 12.02
C ILE A 4 -8.70 1.06 11.88
N ILE A 5 -7.61 0.35 12.18
CA ILE A 5 -7.56 -1.11 12.17
C ILE A 5 -8.47 -1.69 13.25
N GLN A 6 -8.48 -1.09 14.44
CA GLN A 6 -9.36 -1.52 15.53
C GLN A 6 -10.84 -1.27 15.18
N ALA A 7 -11.17 -0.14 14.55
CA ALA A 7 -12.53 0.13 14.06
C ALA A 7 -12.98 -0.90 13.01
N LEU A 8 -12.10 -1.25 12.08
CA LEU A 8 -12.36 -2.24 11.04
C LEU A 8 -12.60 -3.63 11.64
N GLN A 9 -11.73 -4.08 12.54
CA GLN A 9 -11.84 -5.40 13.16
C GLN A 9 -13.07 -5.53 14.07
N GLN A 10 -13.46 -4.47 14.76
CA GLN A 10 -14.69 -4.45 15.55
C GLN A 10 -15.94 -4.57 14.66
N ARG A 11 -15.95 -3.87 13.52
CA ARG A 11 -17.08 -3.89 12.58
C ARG A 11 -17.16 -5.19 11.78
N ASN A 12 -16.01 -5.67 11.30
CA ASN A 12 -15.90 -6.87 10.48
C ASN A 12 -14.78 -7.79 11.02
N PRO A 13 -15.10 -8.65 12.01
CA PRO A 13 -14.12 -9.58 12.58
C PRO A 13 -13.58 -10.61 11.58
N THR A 14 -14.26 -10.80 10.44
CA THR A 14 -13.87 -11.78 9.42
C THR A 14 -12.63 -11.36 8.62
N LEU A 15 -12.21 -10.10 8.73
CA LEU A 15 -10.97 -9.59 8.14
C LEU A 15 -9.73 -10.20 8.79
N GLY A 16 -9.85 -10.75 10.00
CA GLY A 16 -8.74 -11.35 10.73
C GLY A 16 -7.73 -10.31 11.24
N PRO A 17 -6.56 -10.79 11.72
CA PRO A 17 -5.58 -9.92 12.37
C PRO A 17 -4.66 -9.18 11.38
N TYR A 18 -4.53 -9.67 10.14
CA TYR A 18 -3.59 -9.12 9.15
C TYR A 18 -4.34 -8.29 8.12
N VAL A 19 -4.51 -7.01 8.43
CA VAL A 19 -5.31 -6.07 7.64
C VAL A 19 -4.45 -4.88 7.23
N LEU A 20 -4.61 -4.44 5.98
CA LEU A 20 -3.98 -3.25 5.44
C LEU A 20 -5.02 -2.37 4.76
N VAL A 21 -5.03 -1.08 5.09
CA VAL A 21 -5.90 -0.09 4.44
C VAL A 21 -5.17 0.53 3.26
N LEU A 22 -5.75 0.43 2.07
CA LEU A 22 -5.22 1.06 0.86
C LEU A 22 -5.63 2.52 0.80
N ARG A 23 -4.65 3.38 0.54
CA ARG A 23 -4.90 4.79 0.21
C ARG A 23 -5.73 4.90 -1.08
N ALA A 24 -6.36 6.04 -1.29
CA ALA A 24 -7.13 6.33 -2.50
C ALA A 24 -6.26 6.31 -3.77
N ASP A 25 -5.00 6.74 -3.65
CA ASP A 25 -3.99 6.84 -4.69
C ASP A 25 -3.06 5.61 -4.77
N SER A 26 -3.42 4.51 -4.13
CA SER A 26 -2.63 3.28 -4.19
C SER A 26 -2.57 2.72 -5.61
N ARG A 27 -1.36 2.38 -6.08
CA ARG A 27 -1.13 1.77 -7.40
C ARG A 27 -1.79 0.39 -7.58
N ALA A 28 -2.16 -0.26 -6.47
CA ALA A 28 -2.90 -1.52 -6.50
C ALA A 28 -4.39 -1.33 -6.83
N ARG A 29 -4.92 -0.11 -6.71
CA ARG A 29 -6.34 0.20 -6.95
C ARG A 29 -6.57 0.63 -8.38
N ASP A 30 -7.70 0.21 -8.93
CA ASP A 30 -8.14 0.70 -10.22
C ASP A 30 -8.53 2.19 -10.09
N ALA A 31 -7.92 3.02 -10.95
CA ALA A 31 -8.12 4.47 -10.92
C ALA A 31 -9.50 4.89 -11.44
N ALA A 32 -10.12 4.09 -12.30
CA ALA A 32 -11.46 4.32 -12.82
C ALA A 32 -12.54 3.73 -11.90
N ASP A 33 -12.25 2.62 -11.23
CA ASP A 33 -13.14 1.98 -10.26
C ASP A 33 -12.45 1.73 -8.91
N PRO A 34 -12.60 2.64 -7.93
CA PRO A 34 -11.95 2.52 -6.63
C PRO A 34 -12.45 1.31 -5.82
N THR A 35 -13.53 0.64 -6.24
CA THR A 35 -14.07 -0.57 -5.61
C THR A 35 -13.42 -1.85 -6.13
N ARG A 36 -12.40 -1.72 -7.00
CA ARG A 36 -11.64 -2.82 -7.58
C ARG A 36 -10.13 -2.63 -7.44
N LEU A 37 -9.43 -3.76 -7.52
CA LEU A 37 -7.99 -3.76 -7.72
C LEU A 37 -7.69 -3.68 -9.23
N THR A 38 -6.48 -3.26 -9.57
CA THR A 38 -6.02 -3.37 -10.96
C THR A 38 -5.91 -4.84 -11.35
N PRO A 39 -6.05 -5.20 -12.64
CA PRO A 39 -5.86 -6.59 -13.09
C PRO A 39 -4.49 -7.16 -12.72
N GLU A 40 -3.45 -6.32 -12.72
CA GLU A 40 -2.10 -6.70 -12.30
C GLU A 40 -2.05 -7.05 -10.81
N ALA A 41 -2.67 -6.23 -9.95
CA ALA A 41 -2.75 -6.51 -8.51
C ALA A 41 -3.58 -7.76 -8.22
N GLU A 42 -4.71 -7.95 -8.91
CA GLU A 42 -5.54 -9.17 -8.80
C GLU A 42 -4.72 -10.43 -9.16
N ALA A 43 -3.99 -10.40 -10.28
CA ALA A 43 -3.14 -11.51 -10.71
C ALA A 43 -2.00 -11.78 -9.73
N TRP A 44 -1.33 -10.72 -9.25
CA TRP A 44 -0.25 -10.82 -8.28
C TRP A 44 -0.72 -11.44 -6.97
N ILE A 45 -1.87 -11.01 -6.45
CA ILE A 45 -2.46 -11.53 -5.21
C ILE A 45 -2.80 -13.02 -5.35
N ALA A 46 -3.38 -13.41 -6.48
CA ALA A 46 -3.76 -14.80 -6.74
C ALA A 46 -2.53 -15.73 -6.72
N GLU A 47 -1.37 -15.25 -7.17
CA GLU A 47 -0.12 -16.03 -7.18
C GLU A 47 0.62 -15.98 -5.84
N LYS A 48 0.79 -14.79 -5.26
CA LYS A 48 1.73 -14.55 -4.15
C LYS A 48 1.09 -14.60 -2.76
N THR A 49 -0.23 -14.39 -2.67
CA THR A 49 -0.94 -14.30 -1.39
C THR A 49 -2.26 -15.06 -1.46
N PRO A 50 -2.22 -16.41 -1.61
CA PRO A 50 -3.44 -17.20 -1.74
C PRO A 50 -4.35 -17.00 -0.52
N GLY A 51 -5.62 -16.70 -0.80
CA GLY A 51 -6.64 -16.45 0.22
C GLY A 51 -6.69 -15.01 0.74
N ALA A 52 -5.86 -14.09 0.23
CA ALA A 52 -6.06 -12.68 0.49
C ALA A 52 -7.39 -12.19 -0.11
N LYS A 53 -8.01 -11.22 0.57
CA LYS A 53 -9.32 -10.68 0.19
C LYS A 53 -9.27 -9.18 0.12
N PHE A 54 -9.95 -8.63 -0.87
CA PHE A 54 -10.18 -7.21 -1.02
C PHE A 54 -11.64 -6.88 -0.69
N SER A 55 -11.87 -5.83 0.10
CA SER A 55 -13.22 -5.32 0.38
C SER A 55 -13.24 -3.79 0.52
N GLN A 56 -14.44 -3.22 0.38
CA GLN A 56 -14.72 -1.84 0.78
C GLN A 56 -15.44 -1.86 2.13
N GLU A 57 -14.92 -1.13 3.10
CA GLU A 57 -15.44 -1.09 4.47
C GLU A 57 -15.83 0.34 4.85
N THR A 58 -16.97 0.50 5.52
CA THR A 58 -17.39 1.79 6.05
C THR A 58 -17.00 1.89 7.53
N VAL A 59 -16.17 2.86 7.88
CA VAL A 59 -15.72 3.08 9.26
C VAL A 59 -16.09 4.48 9.75
N LEU A 60 -16.29 4.60 11.06
CA LEU A 60 -16.40 5.90 11.72
C LEU A 60 -15.01 6.35 12.15
N LEU A 61 -14.51 7.42 11.54
CA LEU A 61 -13.19 7.96 11.82
C LEU A 61 -13.30 9.45 12.16
N ALA A 62 -12.67 9.86 13.27
CA ALA A 62 -12.49 11.27 13.58
C ALA A 62 -11.38 11.84 12.69
N PRO A 63 -11.57 13.01 12.04
CA PRO A 63 -10.57 13.57 11.13
C PRO A 63 -9.29 14.04 11.84
N TYR A 64 -9.37 14.31 13.14
CA TYR A 64 -8.26 14.70 14.03
C TYR A 64 -8.67 14.43 15.49
N PRO A 65 -7.73 14.41 16.45
CA PRO A 65 -8.03 14.22 17.86
C PRO A 65 -9.06 15.22 18.39
N GLY A 66 -10.16 14.72 18.98
CA GLY A 66 -11.26 15.55 19.49
C GLY A 66 -12.32 15.97 18.46
N GLY A 67 -12.10 15.67 17.17
CA GLY A 67 -13.11 15.88 16.13
C GLY A 67 -14.26 14.89 16.21
N MET A 68 -15.44 15.28 15.72
CA MET A 68 -16.60 14.38 15.63
C MET A 68 -16.32 13.27 14.60
N PRO A 69 -16.52 11.98 14.95
CA PRO A 69 -16.38 10.89 13.99
C PRO A 69 -17.35 11.04 12.82
N ALA A 70 -16.87 10.76 11.61
CA ALA A 70 -17.68 10.74 10.40
C ALA A 70 -17.48 9.42 9.65
N GLU A 71 -18.49 9.01 8.89
CA GLU A 71 -18.39 7.83 8.04
C GLU A 71 -17.38 8.04 6.92
N ARG A 72 -16.55 7.03 6.69
CA ARG A 72 -15.55 6.97 5.62
C ARG A 72 -15.56 5.58 5.01
N GLN A 73 -15.61 5.52 3.68
CA GLN A 73 -15.35 4.29 2.97
C GLN A 73 -13.84 4.13 2.79
N VAL A 74 -13.35 2.93 3.11
CA VAL A 74 -11.94 2.58 3.00
C VAL A 74 -11.78 1.25 2.27
N ALA A 75 -10.74 1.18 1.46
CA ALA A 75 -10.39 -0.03 0.73
C ALA A 75 -9.45 -0.88 1.60
N VAL A 76 -9.76 -2.15 1.77
CA VAL A 76 -9.10 -3.01 2.75
C VAL A 76 -8.61 -4.29 2.09
N MET A 77 -7.36 -4.63 2.37
CA MET A 77 -6.77 -5.93 2.10
C MET A 77 -6.69 -6.73 3.40
N ALA A 78 -7.24 -7.93 3.40
CA ALA A 78 -7.14 -8.90 4.48
C ALA A 78 -6.30 -10.10 4.04
N PHE A 79 -5.37 -10.55 4.87
CA PHE A 79 -4.43 -11.63 4.57
C PHE A 79 -4.55 -12.77 5.57
N ALA A 80 -4.26 -13.99 5.11
CA ALA A 80 -4.23 -15.16 5.97
C ALA A 80 -3.01 -15.18 6.91
N ASP A 81 -1.90 -14.56 6.51
CA ASP A 81 -0.68 -14.49 7.30
C ASP A 81 0.07 -13.15 7.15
N ALA A 82 0.94 -12.87 8.12
CA ALA A 82 1.71 -11.62 8.20
C ALA A 82 2.76 -11.47 7.07
N ARG A 83 3.33 -12.56 6.56
CA ARG A 83 4.31 -12.55 5.47
C ARG A 83 3.64 -12.18 4.15
N HIS A 84 2.43 -12.67 3.90
CA HIS A 84 1.63 -12.24 2.75
C HIS A 84 1.31 -10.75 2.81
N LEU A 85 0.90 -10.23 3.97
CA LEU A 85 0.70 -8.80 4.17
C LEU A 85 1.99 -8.02 3.89
N ALA A 86 3.11 -8.43 4.47
CA ALA A 86 4.39 -7.76 4.30
C ALA A 86 4.87 -7.78 2.84
N ALA A 87 4.70 -8.90 2.14
CA ALA A 87 5.03 -9.03 0.73
C ALA A 87 4.18 -8.08 -0.12
N PHE A 88 2.86 -8.03 0.15
CA PHE A 88 1.96 -7.11 -0.55
C PHE A 88 2.34 -5.65 -0.29
N ALA A 89 2.54 -5.26 0.97
CA ALA A 89 2.94 -3.89 1.32
C ALA A 89 4.25 -3.50 0.62
N THR A 90 5.27 -4.37 0.65
CA THR A 90 6.54 -4.13 -0.03
C THR A 90 6.34 -3.95 -1.54
N HIS A 91 5.52 -4.78 -2.16
CA HIS A 91 5.35 -4.76 -3.61
C HIS A 91 4.37 -3.69 -4.11
N TRP A 92 3.45 -3.18 -3.29
CA TRP A 92 2.38 -2.29 -3.74
C TRP A 92 2.36 -0.92 -3.04
N THR A 93 3.02 -0.79 -1.89
CA THR A 93 3.00 0.44 -1.09
C THR A 93 4.39 1.03 -0.86
N ALA A 94 5.45 0.41 -1.38
CA ALA A 94 6.77 1.04 -1.41
C ALA A 94 6.77 2.18 -2.42
N ASP A 95 7.26 3.35 -1.99
CA ASP A 95 7.56 4.47 -2.89
C ASP A 95 8.53 3.98 -3.97
N PRO A 96 8.39 4.42 -5.23
CA PRO A 96 9.43 4.17 -6.21
C PRO A 96 10.75 4.72 -5.66
N GLU A 97 11.80 3.91 -5.61
CA GLU A 97 13.14 4.44 -5.34
C GLU A 97 13.39 5.55 -6.39
N PRO A 98 13.84 6.75 -5.98
CA PRO A 98 14.32 7.71 -6.96
C PRO A 98 15.44 7.01 -7.72
N GLU A 99 15.30 6.88 -9.04
CA GLU A 99 16.36 6.35 -9.90
C GLU A 99 17.65 7.11 -9.55
N ASN A 100 18.60 6.40 -8.95
CA ASN A 100 19.84 7.00 -8.53
C ASN A 100 20.56 7.47 -9.80
N GLU A 101 20.71 8.79 -9.95
CA GLU A 101 21.57 9.43 -10.95
C GLU A 101 23.03 8.97 -10.71
N ALA A 102 23.35 7.76 -11.17
CA ALA A 102 24.65 7.14 -10.97
C ALA A 102 25.08 6.39 -12.24
N SER A 103 25.27 7.14 -13.31
CA SER A 103 26.25 6.84 -14.37
C SER A 103 26.52 8.09 -15.20
N GLU A 104 27.38 8.97 -14.68
CA GLU A 104 28.51 9.57 -15.39
C GLU A 104 29.22 10.59 -14.49
N VAL A 105 29.91 10.09 -13.46
CA VAL A 105 31.08 10.77 -12.91
C VAL A 105 32.19 9.73 -12.76
N ALA A 106 33.37 10.09 -13.26
CA ALA A 106 34.59 9.31 -13.50
C ALA A 106 34.60 8.59 -14.86
N GLU A 107 35.59 8.73 -15.74
CA GLU A 107 37.00 9.07 -15.50
C GLU A 107 37.68 9.42 -16.83
N GLY A 108 38.51 10.46 -16.81
CA GLY A 108 39.33 10.88 -17.94
C GLY A 108 40.32 11.99 -17.59
N ALA A 109 40.94 11.92 -16.40
CA ALA A 109 42.29 12.45 -16.22
C ALA A 109 43.24 11.43 -16.91
N ASP A 110 44.31 11.75 -17.61
CA ASP A 110 45.33 12.80 -17.49
C ASP A 110 46.22 12.65 -18.77
N PRO A 111 47.53 13.00 -18.83
CA PRO A 111 48.27 14.26 -18.69
C PRO A 111 49.10 14.56 -19.97
N GLU A 112 49.24 15.80 -20.45
CA GLU A 112 50.48 16.17 -21.17
C GLU A 112 50.83 17.66 -21.12
N ALA A 113 51.98 17.90 -20.49
CA ALA A 113 53.03 18.85 -20.86
C ALA A 113 52.70 20.36 -20.94
N LEU A 114 53.06 21.03 -19.84
CA LEU A 114 53.96 22.19 -19.86
C LEU A 114 54.89 22.19 -21.09
N SER A 115 54.71 23.16 -22.00
CA SER A 115 55.78 23.95 -22.66
C SER A 115 55.17 25.06 -23.52
#